data_AF-A0A077QW23-F1
#
_entry.id   AF-A0A077QW23-F1
#
_cell.length_a   1.000
_cell.length_b   1.000
_cell.length_c   1.000
_cell.angle_alpha   90.00
_cell.angle_beta   90.00
_cell.angle_gamma   90.00
#
_symmetry.space_group_name_H-M   'P 1'
#
loop_
_entity.id
_entity.type
_entity.pdbx_description
1 polymer ?
#
loop_
_entity_poly.entity_id
_entity_poly.type
_entity_poly.pdbx_seq_one_letter_code
_entity_poly.pdbx_strand_id
1 'polypeptide(L)'
;MTTIQEVLNQVAALPTAPKPYINPYAGHRALSEHEQELLGEYARLADTIRRVAALSTLLSSSPAHASLLTQLRVLERKMGLVLTLYKASVWATVQEQAEMAEAEAMAAAGAEIDGYSMDMQMGMYDPATATAAAAAGGQYYYGNAESESGEGDDTVVMRHDQYY
;
A
#
# COMPACT_ATOMS: atom_id res chain seq x y z
N MET A 1 -31.06 3.20 -7.77
CA MET A 1 -30.24 3.27 -6.54
C MET A 1 -31.19 3.56 -5.40
N THR A 2 -31.50 2.57 -4.57
CA THR A 2 -32.34 2.80 -3.38
C THR A 2 -31.58 3.73 -2.43
N THR A 3 -32.18 4.86 -2.12
CA THR A 3 -31.58 5.86 -1.23
C THR A 3 -31.54 5.32 0.22
N ILE A 4 -30.62 5.81 1.06
CA ILE A 4 -30.61 5.49 2.50
C ILE A 4 -31.98 5.80 3.13
N GLN A 5 -32.66 6.84 2.63
CA GLN A 5 -34.00 7.19 3.06
C GLN A 5 -35.06 6.13 2.70
N GLU A 6 -34.96 5.47 1.54
CA GLU A 6 -35.84 4.36 1.18
C GLU A 6 -35.59 3.11 2.04
N VAL A 7 -34.35 2.82 2.39
CA VAL A 7 -34.03 1.71 3.31
C VAL A 7 -34.56 2.02 4.71
N LEU A 8 -34.40 3.26 5.19
CA LEU A 8 -34.97 3.71 6.46
C LEU A 8 -36.50 3.67 6.44
N ASN A 9 -37.13 4.04 5.32
CA ASN A 9 -38.57 3.94 5.15
C ASN A 9 -39.04 2.48 5.08
N GLN A 10 -38.31 1.57 4.44
CA GLN A 10 -38.58 0.14 4.46
C GLN A 10 -38.44 -0.43 5.87
N VAL A 11 -37.43 0.00 6.62
CA VAL A 11 -37.23 -0.41 8.01
C VAL A 11 -38.32 0.15 8.92
N ALA A 12 -38.77 1.39 8.70
CA ALA A 12 -39.88 2.00 9.41
C ALA A 12 -41.24 1.38 9.04
N ALA A 13 -41.37 0.90 7.80
CA ALA A 13 -42.54 0.17 7.30
C ALA A 13 -42.56 -1.30 7.72
N LEU A 14 -41.47 -1.82 8.30
CA LEU A 14 -41.56 -3.08 9.04
C LEU A 14 -42.59 -2.88 10.15
N PRO A 15 -43.42 -3.89 10.46
CA PRO A 15 -44.37 -3.80 11.56
C PRO A 15 -43.57 -3.64 12.87
N THR A 16 -43.33 -2.40 13.29
CA THR A 16 -42.56 -2.02 14.48
C THR A 16 -43.38 -2.21 15.75
N ALA A 17 -44.71 -2.13 15.63
CA ALA A 17 -45.63 -2.53 16.68
C ALA A 17 -45.80 -4.06 16.66
N PRO A 18 -45.50 -4.77 17.77
CA PRO A 18 -45.92 -6.14 17.91
C PRO A 18 -47.45 -6.15 17.81
N LYS A 19 -47.99 -6.85 16.81
CA LYS A 19 -49.43 -7.12 16.78
C LYS A 19 -49.79 -7.76 18.13
N PRO A 20 -50.88 -7.33 18.79
CA PRO A 20 -51.32 -7.96 20.02
C PRO A 20 -51.37 -9.46 19.79
N TYR A 21 -50.61 -10.22 20.57
CA TYR A 21 -50.55 -11.66 20.41
C TYR A 21 -51.89 -12.24 20.85
N ILE A 22 -52.65 -12.77 19.90
CA ILE A 22 -53.91 -13.47 20.14
C ILE A 22 -53.60 -14.94 19.96
N ASN A 23 -53.76 -15.73 21.03
CA ASN A 23 -53.51 -17.16 20.96
C ASN A 23 -54.51 -17.83 20.00
N PRO A 24 -54.06 -18.38 18.85
CA PRO A 24 -54.96 -19.00 17.88
C PRO A 24 -55.56 -20.32 18.39
N TYR A 25 -54.99 -20.89 19.46
CA TYR A 25 -55.44 -22.15 20.04
C TYR A 25 -56.35 -21.96 21.26
N ALA A 26 -56.67 -20.71 21.65
CA ALA A 26 -57.54 -20.43 22.78
C ALA A 26 -58.97 -20.97 22.54
N GLY A 27 -59.47 -21.78 23.47
CA GLY A 27 -60.83 -22.34 23.43
C GLY A 27 -60.99 -23.55 22.51
N HIS A 28 -59.90 -24.19 22.10
CA HIS A 28 -59.97 -25.34 21.20
C HIS A 28 -60.40 -26.60 21.97
N ARG A 29 -61.58 -27.16 21.64
CA ARG A 29 -62.21 -28.28 22.38
C ARG A 29 -61.38 -29.57 22.47
N ALA A 30 -60.40 -29.76 21.58
CA ALA A 30 -59.57 -30.95 21.52
C ALA A 30 -58.27 -30.83 22.32
N LEU A 31 -57.98 -29.66 22.89
CA LEU A 31 -56.74 -29.37 23.61
C LEU A 31 -57.05 -29.05 25.06
N SER A 32 -56.24 -29.56 25.99
CA SER A 32 -56.27 -29.11 27.38
C SER A 32 -55.81 -27.65 27.49
N GLU A 33 -56.21 -26.96 28.57
CA GLU A 33 -55.84 -25.55 28.80
C GLU A 33 -54.32 -25.31 28.73
N HIS A 34 -53.54 -26.23 29.32
CA HIS A 34 -52.08 -26.16 29.29
C HIS A 34 -51.49 -26.35 27.88
N GLU A 35 -52.03 -27.26 27.07
CA GLU A 35 -51.58 -27.46 25.68
C GLU A 35 -51.89 -26.25 24.81
N GLN A 36 -53.01 -25.57 25.04
CA GLN A 36 -53.37 -24.34 24.34
C GLN A 36 -52.39 -23.20 24.65
N GLU A 37 -51.99 -23.04 25.92
CA GLU A 37 -51.00 -22.06 26.33
C GLU A 37 -49.63 -22.36 25.72
N LEU A 38 -49.17 -23.62 25.80
CA LEU A 38 -47.88 -24.04 25.24
C LEU A 38 -47.82 -23.79 23.73
N LEU A 39 -48.80 -24.29 22.97
CA LEU A 39 -48.85 -24.07 21.51
C LEU A 39 -48.97 -22.60 21.15
N GLY A 40 -49.63 -21.82 22.01
CA GLY A 40 -49.67 -20.38 21.89
C GLY A 40 -48.26 -19.76 22.00
N GLU A 41 -47.54 -20.05 23.07
CA GLU A 41 -46.18 -19.51 23.24
C GLU A 41 -45.22 -19.99 22.14
N TYR A 42 -45.35 -21.22 21.63
CA TYR A 42 -44.60 -21.68 20.47
C TYR A 42 -44.95 -20.92 19.19
N ALA A 43 -46.22 -20.60 18.95
CA ALA A 43 -46.63 -19.78 17.81
C ALA A 43 -46.05 -18.37 17.89
N ARG A 44 -46.06 -17.77 19.09
CA ARG A 44 -45.44 -16.48 19.36
C ARG A 44 -43.93 -16.51 19.12
N LEU A 45 -43.24 -17.54 19.62
CA LEU A 45 -41.80 -17.71 19.44
C LEU A 45 -41.44 -17.93 17.96
N ALA A 46 -42.22 -18.73 17.24
CA ALA A 46 -41.99 -18.95 15.82
C ALA A 46 -42.11 -17.65 15.01
N ASP A 47 -43.09 -16.79 15.34
CA ASP A 47 -43.27 -15.50 14.69
C ASP A 47 -42.12 -14.52 15.02
N THR A 48 -41.68 -14.48 16.27
CA THR A 48 -40.53 -13.64 16.67
C THR A 48 -39.24 -14.10 15.99
N ILE A 49 -38.99 -15.41 15.89
CA ILE A 49 -37.83 -15.96 15.19
C ILE A 49 -37.88 -15.62 13.70
N ARG A 50 -39.05 -15.76 13.04
CA ARG A 50 -39.21 -15.37 11.63
C ARG A 50 -38.91 -13.89 11.42
N ARG A 51 -39.37 -13.03 12.33
CA ARG A 51 -39.08 -11.60 12.29
C ARG A 51 -37.58 -11.34 12.44
N VAL A 52 -36.93 -11.95 13.43
CA VAL A 52 -35.47 -11.81 13.62
C VAL A 52 -34.70 -12.29 12.40
N ALA A 53 -35.08 -13.43 11.81
CA ALA A 53 -34.46 -13.95 10.60
C ALA A 53 -34.63 -12.97 9.42
N ALA A 54 -35.84 -12.46 9.19
CA ALA A 54 -36.10 -11.48 8.13
C ALA A 54 -35.29 -10.19 8.32
N LEU A 55 -35.22 -9.66 9.54
CA LEU A 55 -34.39 -8.49 9.88
C LEU A 55 -32.90 -8.77 9.66
N SER A 56 -32.43 -9.94 10.08
CA SER A 56 -31.04 -10.37 9.89
C SER A 56 -30.68 -10.46 8.42
N THR A 57 -31.55 -11.04 7.58
CA THR A 57 -31.35 -11.08 6.13
C THR A 57 -31.35 -9.67 5.52
N LEU A 58 -32.25 -8.79 5.94
CA LEU A 58 -32.32 -7.42 5.43
C LEU A 58 -31.06 -6.63 5.80
N LEU A 59 -30.57 -6.76 7.05
CA LEU A 59 -29.33 -6.14 7.49
C LEU A 59 -28.12 -6.73 6.78
N SER A 60 -28.01 -8.05 6.66
CA SER A 60 -26.87 -8.74 6.04
C SER A 60 -26.79 -8.53 4.52
N SER A 61 -27.92 -8.43 3.84
CA SER A 61 -27.99 -8.19 2.39
C SER A 61 -28.19 -6.71 2.04
N SER A 62 -28.07 -5.81 3.02
CA SER A 62 -28.53 -4.44 2.85
C SER A 62 -27.80 -3.76 1.69
N PRO A 63 -28.53 -3.13 0.74
CA PRO A 63 -27.94 -2.30 -0.31
C PRO A 63 -27.11 -1.14 0.27
N ALA A 64 -27.30 -0.81 1.56
CA ALA A 64 -26.45 0.13 2.28
C ALA A 64 -24.99 -0.37 2.40
N HIS A 65 -24.74 -1.67 2.52
CA HIS A 65 -23.37 -2.20 2.54
C HIS A 65 -22.71 -2.06 1.17
N ALA A 66 -23.44 -2.31 0.08
CA ALA A 66 -22.92 -2.12 -1.27
C ALA A 66 -22.63 -0.65 -1.58
N SER A 67 -23.48 0.28 -1.14
CA SER A 67 -23.25 1.71 -1.31
C SER A 67 -22.07 2.22 -0.45
N LEU A 68 -21.90 1.69 0.76
CA LEU A 68 -20.74 2.00 1.60
C LEU A 68 -19.44 1.50 0.95
N LEU A 69 -19.40 0.25 0.49
CA LEU A 69 -18.22 -0.32 -0.15
C LEU A 69 -17.83 0.43 -1.44
N THR A 70 -18.80 0.90 -2.21
CA THR A 70 -18.52 1.73 -3.40
C THR A 70 -17.93 3.08 -3.03
N GLN A 71 -18.41 3.72 -1.95
CA GLN A 71 -17.82 4.95 -1.42
C GLN A 71 -16.39 4.74 -0.90
N LEU A 72 -16.15 3.67 -0.13
CA LEU A 72 -14.82 3.32 0.36
C LEU A 72 -13.84 3.08 -0.78
N ARG A 73 -14.25 2.39 -1.85
CA ARG A 73 -13.40 2.15 -3.03
C ARG A 73 -13.04 3.43 -3.78
N VAL A 74 -13.88 4.46 -3.72
CA VAL A 74 -13.56 5.79 -4.27
C VAL A 74 -12.54 6.49 -3.37
N LEU A 75 -12.72 6.41 -2.05
CA LEU A 75 -11.78 6.99 -1.08
C LEU A 75 -10.40 6.31 -1.16
N GLU A 76 -10.35 4.99 -1.26
CA GLU A 76 -9.13 4.20 -1.43
C GLU A 76 -8.32 4.67 -2.65
N ARG A 77 -8.98 4.86 -3.79
CA ARG A 77 -8.30 5.34 -5.01
C ARG A 77 -7.76 6.76 -4.86
N LYS A 78 -8.52 7.65 -4.22
CA LYS A 78 -8.09 9.03 -3.99
C LYS A 78 -6.93 9.10 -3.00
N MET A 79 -7.03 8.39 -1.88
CA MET A 79 -5.99 8.36 -0.85
C MET A 79 -4.74 7.61 -1.32
N GLY A 80 -4.90 6.52 -2.08
CA GLY A 80 -3.80 5.80 -2.69
C GLY A 80 -3.04 6.67 -3.69
N LEU A 81 -3.75 7.48 -4.50
CA LEU A 81 -3.12 8.45 -5.38
C LEU A 81 -2.35 9.51 -4.59
N VAL A 82 -2.95 10.08 -3.54
CA VAL A 82 -2.27 11.06 -2.68
C VAL A 82 -1.02 10.46 -2.03
N LEU A 83 -1.11 9.25 -1.49
CA LEU A 83 0.02 8.55 -0.85
C LEU A 83 1.14 8.24 -1.84
N THR A 84 0.80 7.79 -3.06
CA THR A 84 1.80 7.48 -4.09
C THR A 84 2.50 8.73 -4.59
N LEU A 85 1.76 9.83 -4.84
CA LEU A 85 2.37 11.11 -5.20
C LEU A 85 3.25 11.67 -4.07
N TYR A 86 2.80 11.58 -2.83
CA TYR A 86 3.58 11.99 -1.67
C TYR A 86 4.87 11.17 -1.51
N LYS A 87 4.78 9.85 -1.69
CA LYS A 87 5.96 8.97 -1.65
C LYS A 87 6.95 9.31 -2.76
N ALA A 88 6.45 9.54 -3.98
CA ALA A 88 7.28 9.93 -5.11
C ALA A 88 7.95 11.30 -4.87
N SER A 89 7.23 12.28 -4.32
CA SER A 89 7.81 13.60 -4.04
C SER A 89 8.89 13.53 -2.97
N VAL A 90 8.67 12.75 -1.91
CA VAL A 90 9.69 12.57 -0.86
C VAL A 90 10.92 11.86 -1.43
N TRP A 91 10.73 10.77 -2.19
CA TRP A 91 11.85 10.05 -2.79
C TRP A 91 12.63 10.94 -3.75
N ALA A 92 11.96 11.73 -4.60
CA ALA A 92 12.62 12.68 -5.49
C ALA A 92 13.49 13.69 -4.72
N THR A 93 12.97 14.28 -3.63
CA THR A 93 13.76 15.23 -2.82
C THR A 93 14.92 14.59 -2.08
N VAL A 94 14.75 13.36 -1.59
CA VAL A 94 15.83 12.63 -0.89
C VAL A 94 16.91 12.22 -1.89
N GLN A 95 16.51 11.78 -3.08
CA GLN A 95 17.43 11.42 -4.14
C GLN A 95 18.22 12.63 -4.64
N GLU A 96 17.57 13.77 -4.87
CA GLU A 96 18.25 15.02 -5.23
C GLU A 96 19.29 15.45 -4.18
N GLN A 97 18.97 15.31 -2.89
CA GLN A 97 19.92 15.58 -1.82
C GLN A 97 21.10 14.60 -1.78
N ALA A 98 20.85 13.32 -2.05
CA ALA A 98 21.90 12.31 -2.12
C ALA A 98 22.85 12.57 -3.31
N GLU A 99 22.30 12.88 -4.49
CA GLU A 99 23.07 13.21 -5.69
C GLU A 99 23.91 14.50 -5.50
N MET A 100 23.34 15.52 -4.86
CA MET A 100 24.09 16.74 -4.52
C MET A 100 25.24 16.46 -3.55
N ALA A 101 25.01 15.66 -2.51
CA ALA A 101 26.05 15.29 -1.55
C ALA A 101 27.18 14.46 -2.20
N GLU A 102 26.83 13.56 -3.11
CA GLU A 102 27.81 12.79 -3.90
C GLU A 102 28.59 13.68 -4.86
N ALA A 103 27.94 14.63 -5.54
CA ALA A 103 28.61 15.58 -6.42
C ALA A 103 29.58 16.50 -5.66
N GLU A 104 29.21 16.97 -4.46
CA GLU A 104 30.10 17.73 -3.59
C GLU A 104 31.30 16.91 -3.10
N ALA A 105 31.08 15.64 -2.74
CA ALA A 105 32.17 14.72 -2.37
C ALA A 105 33.12 14.45 -3.56
N MET A 106 32.59 14.27 -4.76
CA MET A 106 33.39 14.08 -5.97
C MET A 106 34.17 15.35 -6.35
N ALA A 107 33.57 16.53 -6.17
CA ALA A 107 34.26 17.81 -6.38
C ALA A 107 35.38 18.03 -5.34
N ALA A 108 35.15 17.65 -4.08
CA ALA A 108 36.18 17.70 -3.04
C ALA A 108 37.34 16.70 -3.32
N ALA A 109 37.03 15.48 -3.75
CA ALA A 109 38.05 14.49 -4.13
C ALA A 109 38.81 14.89 -5.40
N GLY A 110 38.13 15.49 -6.39
CA GLY A 110 38.75 16.06 -7.58
C GLY A 110 39.71 17.21 -7.26
N ALA A 111 39.35 18.07 -6.32
CA ALA A 111 40.23 19.16 -5.85
C ALA A 111 41.45 18.63 -5.06
N GLU A 112 41.32 17.52 -4.34
CA GLU A 112 42.44 16.85 -3.66
C GLU A 112 43.43 16.23 -4.66
N ILE A 113 42.95 15.54 -5.69
CA ILE A 113 43.79 14.94 -6.75
C ILE A 113 44.56 16.02 -7.53
N ASP A 114 43.94 17.16 -7.83
CA ASP A 114 44.61 18.27 -8.51
C ASP A 114 45.64 18.98 -7.60
N GLY A 115 45.39 19.00 -6.28
CA GLY A 115 46.38 19.45 -5.29
C GLY A 115 47.61 18.54 -5.21
N TYR A 116 47.41 17.21 -5.24
CA TYR A 116 48.51 16.23 -5.25
C TYR A 116 49.30 16.22 -6.57
N SER A 117 48.64 16.46 -7.71
CA SER A 117 49.32 16.56 -9.01
C SER A 117 50.23 17.79 -9.06
N MET A 118 49.79 18.91 -8.49
CA MET A 118 50.52 20.17 -8.44
C MET A 118 51.72 20.11 -7.46
N ASP A 119 51.59 19.39 -6.34
CA ASP A 119 52.68 19.18 -5.38
C ASP A 119 53.76 18.20 -5.92
N MET A 120 53.37 17.12 -6.61
CA MET A 120 54.34 16.25 -7.30
C MET A 120 55.09 16.97 -8.43
N GLN A 121 54.44 17.90 -9.15
CA GLN A 121 55.12 18.69 -10.17
C GLN A 121 56.08 19.73 -9.57
N MET A 122 55.81 20.26 -8.38
CA MET A 122 56.72 21.13 -7.63
C MET A 122 57.91 20.36 -7.01
N GLY A 123 57.70 19.11 -6.58
CA GLY A 123 58.74 18.26 -5.99
C GLY A 123 59.75 17.65 -6.99
N MET A 124 59.46 17.66 -8.29
CA MET A 124 60.34 17.14 -9.35
C MET A 124 61.13 18.23 -10.10
N TYR A 125 61.15 19.46 -9.59
CA TYR A 125 62.06 20.50 -10.04
C TYR A 125 63.29 20.55 -9.13
N ASP A 126 64.21 19.60 -9.30
CA ASP A 126 65.60 19.77 -8.88
C ASP A 126 66.31 20.62 -9.96
N PRO A 127 66.72 21.87 -9.67
CA PRO A 127 67.37 22.74 -10.64
C PRO A 127 68.73 22.20 -11.11
N ALA A 128 69.27 21.14 -10.51
CA ALA A 128 70.54 20.54 -10.90
C ALA A 128 70.46 19.58 -12.12
N THR A 129 69.28 19.08 -12.50
CA THR A 129 69.15 18.12 -13.63
C THR A 129 68.59 18.72 -14.92
N ALA A 130 68.14 19.98 -14.89
CA ALA A 130 67.52 20.68 -16.02
C ALA A 130 68.48 20.91 -17.22
N THR A 131 69.79 20.73 -17.05
CA THR A 131 70.78 20.90 -18.13
C THR A 131 71.05 19.63 -18.96
N ALA A 132 70.49 18.47 -18.59
CA ALA A 132 70.73 17.21 -19.31
C ALA A 132 69.58 16.73 -20.23
N ALA A 133 68.36 17.25 -20.08
CA ALA A 133 67.18 16.75 -20.81
C ALA A 133 66.92 17.43 -22.17
N ALA A 134 67.86 18.20 -22.71
CA ALA A 134 67.72 18.84 -24.03
C ALA A 134 68.08 17.92 -25.22
N ALA A 135 68.37 16.63 -24.99
CA ALA A 135 68.88 15.74 -26.02
C ALA A 135 68.26 14.33 -25.98
N ALA A 136 66.95 14.21 -26.18
CA ALA A 136 66.35 12.97 -26.68
C ALA A 136 64.94 13.23 -27.26
N GLY A 137 64.89 13.59 -28.55
CA GLY A 137 63.68 13.36 -29.34
C GLY A 137 63.49 11.86 -29.56
N GLY A 138 62.27 11.36 -29.38
CA GLY A 138 61.93 9.95 -29.58
C GLY A 138 60.43 9.75 -29.83
N GLN A 139 60.13 9.21 -31.01
CA GLN A 139 58.83 9.06 -31.67
C GLN A 139 57.86 8.01 -31.05
N TYR A 140 56.56 8.33 -31.21
CA TYR A 140 55.34 7.51 -31.44
C TYR A 140 55.25 6.03 -30.99
N TYR A 141 54.13 5.70 -30.32
CA TYR A 141 53.34 4.51 -30.64
C TYR A 141 51.85 4.70 -30.30
N TYR A 142 50.98 4.59 -31.31
CA TYR A 142 49.52 4.46 -31.16
C TYR A 142 49.22 2.97 -30.98
N GLY A 143 48.70 2.57 -29.82
CA GLY A 143 48.33 1.20 -29.48
C GLY A 143 46.87 1.11 -29.07
N ASN A 144 46.16 0.22 -29.74
CA ASN A 144 44.70 0.10 -29.81
C ASN A 144 44.12 -0.78 -28.68
N ALA A 145 42.87 -0.49 -28.31
CA ALA A 145 41.85 -1.39 -27.75
C ALA A 145 42.18 -2.28 -26.55
N GLU A 146 41.54 -1.98 -25.41
CA GLU A 146 40.91 -3.01 -24.58
C GLU A 146 39.66 -2.42 -23.92
N SER A 147 38.51 -2.76 -24.52
CA SER A 147 37.20 -2.70 -23.92
C SER A 147 36.98 -4.00 -23.14
N GLU A 148 36.98 -3.93 -21.81
CA GLU A 148 36.42 -5.00 -20.98
C GLU A 148 35.30 -4.43 -20.11
N SER A 149 34.08 -4.69 -20.57
CA SER A 149 32.87 -4.76 -19.78
C SER A 149 33.02 -5.86 -18.72
N GLY A 150 33.16 -5.47 -17.45
CA GLY A 150 33.04 -6.35 -16.29
C GLY A 150 31.75 -6.04 -15.55
N GLU A 151 30.64 -6.54 -16.06
CA GLU A 151 29.33 -6.59 -15.40
C GLU A 151 29.46 -7.44 -14.12
N GLY A 152 29.71 -6.78 -12.98
CA GLY A 152 29.69 -7.37 -11.65
C GLY A 152 28.33 -7.11 -10.98
N ASP A 153 27.32 -7.83 -11.44
CA ASP A 153 26.02 -7.98 -10.78
C ASP A 153 26.21 -8.69 -9.43
N ASP A 154 26.47 -7.92 -8.37
CA ASP A 154 26.45 -8.39 -6.99
C ASP A 154 25.12 -8.00 -6.32
N THR A 155 24.00 -8.34 -6.97
CA THR A 155 22.74 -8.52 -6.27
C THR A 155 22.70 -9.93 -5.68
N VAL A 156 23.08 -10.05 -4.40
CA VAL A 156 22.80 -11.26 -3.60
C VAL A 156 21.27 -11.37 -3.43
N VAL A 157 20.63 -11.96 -4.42
CA VAL A 157 19.24 -12.39 -4.37
C VAL A 157 19.18 -13.59 -3.42
N MET A 158 18.82 -13.35 -2.17
CA MET A 158 18.34 -14.39 -1.27
C MET A 158 17.03 -14.95 -1.85
N ARG A 159 17.14 -15.95 -2.74
CA ARG A 159 16.00 -16.80 -3.08
C ARG A 159 15.56 -17.50 -1.80
N HIS A 160 14.38 -17.13 -1.32
CA HIS A 160 13.63 -17.96 -0.38
C HIS A 160 13.24 -19.24 -1.12
N ASP A 161 13.88 -20.34 -0.75
CA ASP A 161 13.39 -21.67 -1.07
C ASP A 161 12.08 -21.89 -0.31
N GLN A 162 10.96 -21.74 -1.00
CA GLN A 162 9.70 -22.35 -0.59
C GLN A 162 9.79 -23.84 -0.85
N TYR A 163 9.77 -24.64 0.22
CA TYR A 163 9.39 -26.03 0.15
C TYR A 163 8.13 -26.26 0.99
N TYR A 164 7.23 -27.02 0.38
CA TYR A 164 5.96 -27.60 0.81
C TYR A 164 5.83 -27.94 2.30
#